data_AF-A0A9W7HP29-F1
#
_entry.id   AF-A0A9W7HP29-F1
#
_cell.length_a   1.000
_cell.length_b   1.000
_cell.length_c   1.000
_cell.angle_alpha   90.00
_cell.angle_beta   90.00
_cell.angle_gamma   90.00
#
_symmetry.space_group_name_H-M   'P 1'
#
loop_
_entity.id
_entity.type
_entity.pdbx_description
1 polymer ?
#
loop_
_entity_poly.entity_id
_entity_poly.type
_entity_poly.pdbx_seq_one_letter_code
_entity_poly.pdbx_strand_id
1 'polypeptide(L)'
;MENIRSPFKGIIGDIKGRSACYKQDWVNGFRSGYQILAPTTYIFFASALPVIAFGEQLSRDTYGSLSPVETLASTAICGIIHSILGGQPLFFLRY
;
A
#
# COMPACT_ATOMS: atom_id res chain seq x y z
N MET A 1 37.86 6.39 -0.36
CA MET A 1 37.07 6.57 0.88
C MET A 1 36.11 7.71 0.65
N GLU A 2 34.88 7.40 0.23
CA GLU A 2 33.87 8.41 -0.07
C GLU A 2 33.40 9.07 1.23
N ASN A 3 33.48 10.39 1.26
CA ASN A 3 33.28 11.22 2.44
C ASN A 3 31.77 11.21 2.78
N ILE A 4 31.39 10.62 3.93
CA ILE A 4 30.05 10.74 4.54
C ILE A 4 29.87 12.21 4.99
N ARG A 5 29.61 13.13 4.05
CA ARG A 5 29.36 14.55 4.36
C ARG A 5 27.88 14.90 4.51
N SER A 6 26.99 13.94 4.30
CA SER A 6 25.56 14.11 4.56
C SER A 6 24.89 12.74 4.51
N PRO A 7 24.56 12.10 5.66
CA PRO A 7 23.60 11.00 5.63
C PRO A 7 22.31 11.50 4.94
N PHE A 8 21.54 10.61 4.32
CA PHE A 8 20.27 10.92 3.64
C PHE A 8 20.34 11.59 2.25
N LYS A 9 21.51 11.96 1.71
CA LYS A 9 21.61 12.57 0.37
C LYS A 9 21.13 11.65 -0.77
N GLY A 10 21.34 10.34 -0.65
CA GLY A 10 20.80 9.34 -1.58
C GLY A 10 19.27 9.27 -1.54
N ILE A 11 18.69 9.23 -0.34
CA ILE A 11 17.23 9.21 -0.12
C ILE A 11 16.57 10.47 -0.71
N ILE A 12 17.20 11.64 -0.58
CA ILE A 12 16.70 12.88 -1.19
C ILE A 12 16.73 12.81 -2.72
N GLY A 13 17.77 12.18 -3.30
CA GLY A 13 17.85 11.91 -4.73
C GLY A 13 16.73 10.99 -5.22
N ASP A 14 16.46 9.92 -4.49
CA ASP A 14 15.41 8.95 -4.80
C ASP A 14 14.02 9.58 -4.71
N ILE A 15 13.74 10.37 -3.65
CA ILE A 15 12.47 11.10 -3.51
C ILE A 15 12.30 12.10 -4.65
N LYS A 16 13.35 12.83 -5.02
CA LYS A 16 13.28 13.82 -6.10
C LYS A 16 13.00 13.15 -7.45
N GLY A 17 13.67 12.05 -7.76
CA GLY A 17 13.41 11.26 -8.97
C GLY A 17 11.99 10.71 -9.00
N ARG A 18 11.51 10.19 -7.87
CA ARG A 18 10.18 9.56 -7.76
C ARG A 18 9.02 10.56 -7.72
N SER A 19 9.27 11.79 -7.28
CA SER A 19 8.24 12.85 -7.23
C SER A 19 7.66 13.20 -8.61
N ALA A 20 8.46 13.09 -9.67
CA ALA A 20 8.01 13.33 -11.04
C ALA A 20 7.08 12.20 -11.53
N CYS A 21 7.46 10.94 -11.26
CA CYS A 21 6.63 9.78 -11.56
C CYS A 21 5.33 9.80 -10.75
N TYR A 22 5.39 10.14 -9.45
CA TYR A 22 4.21 10.22 -8.60
C TYR A 22 3.17 11.20 -9.16
N LYS A 23 3.59 12.40 -9.59
CA LYS A 23 2.68 13.34 -10.26
C LYS A 23 2.04 12.76 -11.53
N GLN A 24 2.82 12.04 -12.33
CA GLN A 24 2.31 11.37 -13.54
C GLN A 24 1.32 10.24 -13.19
N ASP A 25 1.58 9.47 -12.14
CA ASP A 25 0.71 8.37 -11.69
C ASP A 25 -0.68 8.88 -11.29
N TRP A 26 -0.76 10.02 -10.58
CA TRP A 26 -2.05 10.65 -10.27
C TRP A 26 -2.79 11.12 -11.53
N VAL A 27 -2.09 11.81 -12.44
CA VAL A 27 -2.69 12.30 -13.70
C VAL A 27 -3.20 11.14 -14.56
N ASN A 28 -2.41 10.07 -14.68
CA ASN A 28 -2.75 8.87 -15.43
C ASN A 28 -3.90 8.07 -14.76
N GLY A 29 -3.94 8.06 -13.43
CA GLY A 29 -5.02 7.47 -12.64
C GLY A 29 -6.36 8.16 -12.91
N PHE A 30 -6.39 9.50 -12.86
CA PHE A 30 -7.60 10.26 -13.20
C PHE A 30 -8.01 10.11 -14.68
N ARG A 31 -7.04 9.96 -15.59
CA ARG A 31 -7.29 9.79 -17.02
C ARG A 31 -7.82 8.39 -17.39
N SER A 32 -7.51 7.37 -16.59
CA SER A 32 -8.01 5.99 -16.79
C SER A 32 -9.52 5.84 -16.59
N GLY A 33 -10.19 6.84 -15.99
CA GLY A 33 -11.64 6.85 -15.83
C GLY A 33 -12.15 5.60 -15.11
N TYR A 34 -13.08 4.87 -15.73
CA TYR A 34 -13.69 3.67 -15.14
C TYR A 34 -12.86 2.40 -15.29
N GLN A 35 -11.84 2.37 -16.15
CA GLN A 35 -11.06 1.16 -16.42
C GLN A 35 -10.26 0.68 -15.19
N ILE A 36 -9.95 1.60 -14.26
CA ILE A 36 -9.25 1.27 -13.02
C ILE A 36 -10.15 0.55 -12.01
N LEU A 37 -11.48 0.67 -12.13
CA LEU A 37 -12.41 0.08 -11.15
C LEU A 37 -12.32 -1.43 -11.13
N ALA A 38 -12.27 -2.09 -12.30
CA ALA A 38 -12.18 -3.54 -12.39
C ALA A 38 -10.94 -4.13 -11.65
N PRO A 39 -9.71 -3.68 -11.92
CA PRO A 39 -8.54 -4.16 -11.19
C PRO A 39 -8.55 -3.71 -9.72
N THR A 40 -9.02 -2.51 -9.39
CA THR A 40 -9.11 -2.06 -7.99
C THR A 40 -10.07 -2.92 -7.17
N THR A 41 -11.25 -3.24 -7.71
CA THR A 41 -12.23 -4.11 -7.05
C THR A 41 -11.69 -5.55 -6.92
N TYR A 42 -11.01 -6.06 -7.94
CA TYR A 42 -10.36 -7.38 -7.87
C TYR A 42 -9.34 -7.43 -6.72
N ILE A 43 -8.45 -6.44 -6.64
CA ILE A 43 -7.41 -6.35 -5.60
C ILE A 43 -8.05 -6.16 -4.21
N PHE A 44 -9.11 -5.38 -4.11
CA PHE A 44 -9.86 -5.19 -2.86
C PHE A 44 -10.37 -6.52 -2.30
N PHE A 45 -11.06 -7.32 -3.13
CA PHE A 45 -11.54 -8.63 -2.66
C PHE A 45 -10.41 -9.63 -2.41
N ALA A 46 -9.38 -9.64 -3.27
CA ALA A 46 -8.22 -10.50 -3.09
C ALA A 46 -7.48 -10.23 -1.77
N SER A 47 -7.46 -8.97 -1.29
CA SER A 47 -6.81 -8.59 -0.04
C SER A 47 -7.73 -8.61 1.18
N ALA A 48 -9.04 -8.36 1.02
CA ALA A 48 -9.99 -8.39 2.12
C ALA A 48 -10.29 -9.80 2.64
N LEU A 49 -10.40 -10.80 1.74
CA LEU A 49 -10.75 -12.17 2.13
C LEU A 49 -9.74 -12.82 3.10
N PRO A 50 -8.41 -12.74 2.86
CA PRO A 50 -7.42 -13.24 3.81
C PRO A 50 -7.47 -12.50 5.16
N VAL A 51 -7.67 -11.18 5.14
CA VAL A 51 -7.72 -10.37 6.37
C VAL A 51 -8.95 -10.72 7.21
N ILE A 52 -10.09 -11.02 6.59
CA ILE A 52 -11.28 -11.50 7.31
C ILE A 52 -11.01 -12.87 7.92
N ALA A 53 -10.43 -13.81 7.14
CA ALA A 53 -10.12 -15.15 7.62
C ALA A 53 -9.11 -15.13 8.79
N PHE A 54 -8.02 -14.38 8.67
CA PHE A 54 -7.03 -14.22 9.75
C PHE A 54 -7.55 -13.39 10.91
N GLY A 55 -8.39 -12.37 10.66
CA GLY A 55 -9.02 -11.58 11.70
C GLY A 55 -9.98 -12.40 12.56
N GLU A 56 -10.69 -13.36 11.97
CA GLU A 56 -11.56 -14.29 12.69
C GLU A 56 -10.75 -15.22 13.58
N GLN A 57 -9.66 -15.78 13.05
CA GLN A 57 -8.73 -16.59 13.82
C GLN A 57 -8.12 -15.79 14.99
N LEU A 58 -7.69 -14.55 14.73
CA LEU A 58 -7.14 -13.66 15.74
C LEU A 58 -8.18 -13.34 16.83
N SER A 59 -9.43 -13.12 16.46
CA SER A 59 -10.51 -12.91 17.42
C SER A 59 -10.74 -14.11 18.33
N ARG A 60 -10.59 -15.34 17.83
CA ARG A 60 -10.68 -16.55 18.66
C ARG A 60 -9.49 -16.68 19.61
N ASP A 61 -8.29 -16.47 19.10
CA ASP A 61 -7.05 -16.62 19.86
C ASP A 61 -6.87 -15.54 20.93
N THR A 62 -7.46 -14.35 20.72
CA THR A 62 -7.38 -13.22 21.65
C THR A 62 -8.63 -13.10 22.55
N TYR A 63 -9.46 -14.15 22.64
CA TYR A 63 -10.71 -14.14 23.43
C TYR A 63 -11.64 -12.95 23.12
N GLY A 64 -11.68 -12.51 21.86
CA GLY A 64 -12.47 -11.36 21.41
C GLY A 64 -11.85 -9.99 21.68
N SER A 65 -10.61 -9.91 22.17
CA SER A 65 -9.91 -8.63 22.37
C SER A 65 -9.45 -7.96 21.09
N LEU A 66 -9.35 -8.69 19.98
CA LEU A 66 -8.94 -8.19 18.67
C LEU A 66 -9.92 -8.71 17.62
N SER A 67 -10.81 -7.85 17.18
CA SER A 67 -11.89 -8.22 16.26
C SER A 67 -11.41 -8.21 14.80
N PRO A 68 -12.06 -8.97 13.88
CA PRO A 68 -11.76 -8.89 12.46
C PRO A 68 -11.92 -7.46 11.92
N VAL A 69 -12.84 -6.68 12.51
CA VAL A 69 -13.12 -5.29 12.10
C VAL A 69 -11.95 -4.36 12.42
N GLU A 70 -11.31 -4.54 13.59
CA GLU A 70 -10.14 -3.74 14.00
C GLU A 70 -8.91 -4.11 13.15
N THR A 71 -8.77 -5.40 12.85
CA THR A 71 -7.70 -5.92 11.97
C THR A 71 -7.86 -5.39 10.54
N LEU A 72 -9.10 -5.34 10.03
CA LEU A 72 -9.42 -4.72 8.74
C LEU A 72 -9.13 -3.22 8.74
N ALA A 73 -9.55 -2.50 9.79
CA ALA A 73 -9.31 -1.06 9.91
C ALA A 73 -7.81 -0.74 9.95
N SER A 74 -7.04 -1.49 10.73
CA SER A 74 -5.57 -1.34 10.82
C SER A 74 -4.90 -1.61 9.47
N THR A 75 -5.30 -2.68 8.79
CA THR A 75 -4.77 -3.04 7.46
C THR A 75 -5.12 -1.98 6.41
N ALA A 76 -6.33 -1.42 6.45
CA ALA A 76 -6.76 -0.36 5.56
C ALA A 76 -5.95 0.93 5.78
N ILE A 77 -5.76 1.36 7.03
CA ILE A 77 -4.97 2.56 7.35
C ILE A 77 -3.51 2.38 6.92
N CYS A 78 -2.91 1.24 7.26
CA CYS A 78 -1.56 0.89 6.83
C CYS A 78 -1.45 0.88 5.30
N GLY A 79 -2.42 0.29 4.60
CA GLY A 79 -2.49 0.26 3.14
C GLY A 79 -2.59 1.65 2.51
N ILE A 80 -3.37 2.56 3.09
CA ILE A 80 -3.48 3.95 2.61
C ILE A 80 -2.13 4.66 2.79
N ILE A 81 -1.54 4.60 3.98
CA ILE A 81 -0.24 5.23 4.27
C ILE A 81 0.84 4.67 3.34
N HIS A 82 0.88 3.35 3.16
CA HIS A 82 1.80 2.68 2.25
C HIS A 82 1.54 3.05 0.79
N SER A 83 0.29 3.21 0.35
CA SER A 83 -0.01 3.60 -1.03
C SER A 83 0.43 5.03 -1.36
N ILE A 84 0.47 5.92 -0.36
CA ILE A 84 0.89 7.31 -0.51
C ILE A 84 2.42 7.45 -0.47
N LEU A 85 3.07 6.73 0.46
CA LEU A 85 4.52 6.85 0.71
C LEU A 85 5.36 5.80 -0.03
N GLY A 86 4.78 4.64 -0.29
CA GLY A 86 5.40 3.52 -0.99
C GLY A 86 5.41 3.83 -2.49
N GLY A 87 6.55 4.27 -2.98
CA GLY A 87 6.61 4.78 -4.35
C GLY A 87 6.42 3.74 -5.47
N GLN A 88 6.10 2.47 -5.17
CA GLN A 88 5.94 1.41 -6.18
C GLN A 88 4.47 0.98 -6.27
N PRO A 89 3.70 1.48 -7.25
CA PRO A 89 2.26 1.21 -7.36
C PRO A 89 1.93 -0.23 -7.81
N LEU A 90 2.91 -1.00 -8.29
CA LEU A 90 2.74 -2.38 -8.74
C LEU A 90 3.68 -3.31 -7.96
N PHE A 91 3.17 -3.85 -6.85
CA PHE A 91 3.76 -5.03 -6.19
C PHE A 91 2.83 -6.23 -6.38
N PHE A 92 2.51 -6.56 -7.64
CA PHE A 92 1.90 -7.84 -8.00
C PHE A 92 2.98 -8.71 -8.64
N LEU A 93 3.45 -9.71 -7.89
CA LEU A 93 4.31 -10.77 -8.40
C LEU A 93 3.47 -11.63 -9.34
N ARG A 94 3.68 -11.45 -10.63
CA ARG A 94 2.99 -12.15 -11.71
C ARG A 94 3.72 -13.48 -11.93
N TYR A 95 3.19 -14.56 -11.38
CA TYR A 95 3.45 -15.93 -11.83
C TYR A 95 2.13 -16.65 -11.99
#